data_AF-A0A3B9CPQ9-F1
#
_entry.id   AF-A0A3B9CPQ9-F1
#
_cell.length_a   1.000
_cell.length_b   1.000
_cell.length_c   1.000
_cell.angle_alpha   90.00
_cell.angle_beta   90.00
_cell.angle_gamma   90.00
#
_symmetry.space_group_name_H-M   'P 1'
#
loop_
_entity.id
_entity.type
_entity.pdbx_description
1 polymer ?
#
loop_
_entity_poly.entity_id
_entity_poly.type
_entity_poly.pdbx_seq_one_letter_code
_entity_poly.pdbx_strand_id
1 'polypeptide(L)'
;MDPVSLLSHPDDFMQTAFPKMAAVLLTLCCVAFMGVGIVSYFGRPQPLALMAEPAVSNYEFASSTSAEGVSWTVAQRVGNEAGQAKRADSAYHALTQAYKMEQSRLNAETQDLTSRRQILVGENGEIATVTREQLLDVAAVKARIDGLVQDVAQKQADLKDKSETLQDTISRSTEKSIETSRTREDVLRLQGELNELRTDRYRLRQLQQLLTDRLVRLQLQNQALSERLVEFQAGDRSETTGN
;
A
#
# COMPACT_ATOMS: atom_id res chain seq x y z
N MET A 1 -44.41 -118.84 -61.21
CA MET A 1 -45.01 -118.11 -60.08
C MET A 1 -44.02 -117.05 -59.67
N ASP A 2 -44.26 -115.83 -60.13
CA ASP A 2 -43.78 -114.59 -59.50
C ASP A 2 -44.59 -114.35 -58.20
N PRO A 3 -44.33 -113.32 -57.36
CA PRO A 3 -43.29 -112.28 -57.39
C PRO A 3 -42.31 -112.48 -56.19
N VAL A 4 -41.47 -111.55 -55.70
CA VAL A 4 -41.40 -110.07 -55.84
C VAL A 4 -39.95 -109.56 -55.83
N SER A 5 -39.76 -108.40 -56.45
CA SER A 5 -38.69 -107.43 -56.21
C SER A 5 -38.81 -106.74 -54.84
N LEU A 6 -37.75 -106.04 -54.40
CA LEU A 6 -37.71 -104.74 -53.69
C LEU A 6 -36.30 -104.59 -53.07
N LEU A 7 -35.45 -103.78 -53.69
CA LEU A 7 -35.23 -102.35 -53.41
C LEU A 7 -34.25 -102.10 -52.27
N SER A 8 -33.16 -101.41 -52.61
CA SER A 8 -32.29 -100.67 -51.70
C SER A 8 -33.07 -99.83 -50.69
N HIS A 9 -32.69 -99.86 -49.41
CA HIS A 9 -32.97 -98.79 -48.45
C HIS A 9 -31.66 -98.38 -47.77
N PRO A 10 -31.19 -97.13 -47.93
CA PRO A 10 -29.98 -96.61 -47.27
C PRO A 10 -30.23 -96.15 -45.82
N ASP A 11 -31.30 -96.65 -45.17
CA ASP A 11 -31.91 -96.01 -43.99
C ASP A 11 -31.49 -96.59 -42.63
N ASP A 12 -30.87 -97.78 -42.59
CA ASP A 12 -30.39 -98.40 -41.34
C ASP A 12 -29.28 -97.57 -40.66
N PHE A 13 -28.55 -96.76 -41.42
CA PHE A 13 -27.59 -95.80 -40.86
C PHE A 13 -28.28 -94.62 -40.15
N MET A 14 -29.50 -94.24 -40.56
CA MET A 14 -30.22 -93.11 -39.95
C MET A 14 -30.88 -93.47 -38.62
N GLN A 15 -31.48 -94.65 -38.49
CA GLN A 15 -32.22 -95.03 -37.27
C GLN A 15 -31.32 -95.19 -36.02
N THR A 16 -30.04 -95.52 -36.19
CA THR A 16 -29.08 -95.61 -35.06
C THR A 16 -28.22 -94.36 -34.86
N ALA A 17 -28.20 -93.43 -35.83
CA ALA A 17 -27.43 -92.19 -35.74
C ALA A 17 -28.17 -91.10 -34.95
N PHE A 18 -29.47 -90.94 -35.15
CA PHE A 18 -30.28 -89.92 -34.47
C PHE A 18 -30.18 -89.95 -32.92
N PRO A 19 -30.36 -91.11 -32.23
CA PRO A 19 -30.20 -91.15 -30.77
C PRO A 19 -28.77 -90.89 -30.29
N LYS A 20 -27.75 -91.26 -31.09
CA LYS A 20 -26.33 -90.97 -30.77
C LYS A 20 -26.03 -89.48 -30.88
N MET A 21 -26.49 -88.83 -31.95
CA MET A 21 -26.34 -87.38 -32.12
C MET A 21 -27.09 -86.61 -31.03
N ALA A 22 -28.31 -87.02 -30.69
CA ALA A 22 -29.07 -86.43 -29.59
C ALA A 22 -28.35 -86.58 -28.23
N ALA A 23 -27.75 -87.75 -27.95
CA ALA A 23 -26.97 -87.98 -26.73
C ALA A 23 -25.71 -87.09 -26.66
N VAL A 24 -24.97 -86.91 -27.77
CA VAL A 24 -23.80 -86.01 -27.82
C VAL A 24 -24.20 -84.54 -27.65
N LEU A 25 -25.34 -84.13 -28.21
CA LEU A 25 -25.85 -82.76 -28.04
C LEU A 25 -26.34 -82.52 -26.60
N LEU A 26 -26.98 -83.52 -25.98
CA LEU A 26 -27.40 -83.47 -24.57
C LEU A 26 -26.19 -83.34 -23.63
N THR A 27 -25.13 -84.13 -23.82
CA THR A 27 -23.92 -84.04 -22.97
C THR A 27 -23.19 -82.72 -23.16
N LEU A 28 -23.10 -82.19 -24.37
CA LEU A 28 -22.58 -80.83 -24.62
C LEU A 28 -23.41 -79.76 -23.91
N CYS A 29 -24.74 -79.82 -23.96
CA CYS A 29 -25.61 -78.92 -23.21
C CYS A 29 -25.40 -79.05 -21.69
N CYS A 30 -25.34 -80.26 -21.14
CA CYS A 30 -25.06 -80.47 -19.72
C CYS A 30 -23.71 -79.90 -19.28
N VAL A 31 -22.65 -80.08 -20.08
CA VAL A 31 -21.31 -79.50 -19.81
C VAL A 31 -21.36 -77.97 -19.92
N ALA A 32 -22.08 -77.40 -20.88
CA ALA A 32 -22.25 -75.96 -21.00
C ALA A 32 -23.01 -75.36 -19.79
N PHE A 33 -24.12 -75.96 -19.36
CA PHE A 33 -24.85 -75.54 -18.17
C PHE A 33 -24.03 -75.70 -16.89
N MET A 34 -23.22 -76.77 -16.77
CA MET A 34 -22.28 -76.94 -15.66
C MET A 34 -21.19 -75.86 -15.68
N GLY A 35 -20.66 -75.50 -16.85
CA GLY A 35 -19.69 -74.40 -17.02
C GLY A 35 -20.27 -73.04 -16.58
N VAL A 36 -21.50 -72.72 -16.98
CA VAL A 36 -22.21 -71.51 -16.52
C VAL A 36 -22.47 -71.55 -15.01
N GLY A 37 -22.78 -72.73 -14.45
CA GLY A 37 -22.91 -72.93 -12.99
C GLY A 37 -21.60 -72.66 -12.24
N ILE A 38 -20.47 -73.16 -12.73
CA ILE A 38 -19.15 -72.93 -12.13
C ILE A 38 -18.76 -71.45 -12.21
N VAL A 39 -18.93 -70.80 -13.36
CA VAL A 39 -18.63 -69.36 -13.53
C VAL A 39 -19.54 -68.49 -12.66
N SER A 40 -20.83 -68.81 -12.53
CA SER A 40 -21.76 -68.04 -11.67
C SER A 40 -21.58 -68.30 -10.17
N TYR A 41 -20.93 -69.39 -9.77
CA TYR A 41 -20.57 -69.66 -8.39
C TYR A 41 -19.22 -69.03 -7.99
N PHE A 42 -18.16 -69.28 -8.78
CA PHE A 42 -16.80 -68.81 -8.48
C PHE A 42 -16.47 -67.41 -9.00
N GLY A 43 -17.18 -66.91 -10.02
CA GLY A 43 -17.01 -65.56 -10.55
C GLY A 43 -17.60 -64.43 -9.68
N ARG A 44 -18.18 -64.76 -8.52
CA ARG A 44 -18.74 -63.79 -7.58
C ARG A 44 -17.64 -63.30 -6.63
N PRO A 45 -17.16 -62.05 -6.73
CA PRO A 45 -16.09 -61.54 -5.88
C PRO A 45 -16.54 -61.56 -4.41
N GLN A 46 -15.77 -62.23 -3.55
CA GLN A 46 -16.17 -62.47 -2.15
C GLN A 46 -16.52 -61.15 -1.46
N PRO A 47 -17.74 -60.97 -0.93
CA PRO A 47 -18.18 -59.66 -0.48
C PRO A 47 -17.39 -59.16 0.73
N LEU A 48 -16.86 -60.06 1.58
CA LEU A 48 -15.97 -59.69 2.68
C LEU A 48 -14.64 -59.07 2.20
N ALA A 49 -14.11 -59.49 1.04
CA ALA A 49 -12.91 -58.87 0.47
C ALA A 49 -13.20 -57.45 -0.05
N LEU A 50 -14.37 -57.25 -0.67
CA LEU A 50 -14.81 -55.93 -1.14
C LEU A 50 -15.24 -54.99 0.00
N MET A 51 -15.63 -55.51 1.16
CA MET A 51 -15.89 -54.73 2.37
C MET A 51 -14.60 -54.21 3.04
N ALA A 52 -13.44 -54.77 2.69
CA ALA A 52 -12.13 -54.30 3.14
C ALA A 52 -11.47 -53.28 2.17
N GLU A 53 -12.16 -52.94 1.06
CA GLU A 53 -11.68 -51.99 0.06
C GLU A 53 -11.55 -50.56 0.66
N PRO A 54 -10.47 -49.81 0.41
CA PRO A 54 -10.25 -48.48 0.98
C PRO A 54 -11.41 -47.49 0.69
N ALA A 55 -12.10 -47.64 -0.44
CA ALA A 55 -13.25 -46.83 -0.82
C ALA A 55 -14.45 -46.93 0.15
N VAL A 56 -14.51 -47.98 0.97
CA VAL A 56 -15.64 -48.24 1.90
C VAL A 56 -15.17 -48.36 3.37
N SER A 57 -13.88 -48.09 3.62
CA SER A 57 -13.22 -48.18 4.94
C SER A 57 -13.83 -47.28 6.04
N ASN A 58 -14.59 -46.25 5.65
CA ASN A 58 -15.33 -45.36 6.55
C ASN A 58 -16.68 -45.94 7.02
N TYR A 59 -17.07 -47.14 6.56
CA TYR A 59 -18.30 -47.82 6.92
C TYR A 59 -18.01 -49.11 7.70
N GLU A 60 -18.84 -49.38 8.69
CA GLU A 60 -18.83 -50.60 9.48
C GLU A 60 -19.95 -51.53 9.00
N PHE A 61 -19.59 -52.78 8.75
CA PHE A 61 -20.49 -53.85 8.32
C PHE A 61 -20.66 -54.85 9.46
N ALA A 62 -21.89 -55.04 9.93
CA ALA A 62 -22.20 -56.08 10.89
C ALA A 62 -23.18 -57.10 10.30
N SER A 63 -22.91 -58.39 10.50
CA SER A 63 -23.80 -59.48 10.11
C SER A 63 -24.51 -60.04 11.34
N SER A 64 -25.83 -60.07 11.34
CA SER A 64 -26.65 -60.73 12.36
C SER A 64 -27.37 -61.94 11.76
N THR A 65 -27.03 -63.13 12.26
CA THR A 65 -27.65 -64.39 11.88
C THR A 65 -28.82 -64.69 12.81
N SER A 66 -30.04 -64.58 12.27
CA SER A 66 -31.27 -65.00 12.96
C SER A 66 -31.71 -66.38 12.47
N ALA A 67 -32.67 -67.01 13.17
CA ALA A 67 -33.25 -68.29 12.78
C ALA A 67 -33.93 -68.27 11.39
N GLU A 68 -34.24 -67.09 10.86
CA GLU A 68 -34.90 -66.86 9.57
C GLU A 68 -33.92 -66.46 8.44
N GLY A 69 -32.64 -66.22 8.74
CA GLY A 69 -31.62 -65.86 7.75
C GLY A 69 -30.52 -64.93 8.25
N VAL A 70 -29.53 -64.66 7.39
CA VAL A 70 -28.43 -63.72 7.65
C VAL A 70 -28.81 -62.33 7.17
N SER A 71 -28.93 -61.38 8.10
CA SER A 71 -29.13 -59.96 7.80
C SER A 71 -27.83 -59.19 7.97
N TRP A 72 -27.62 -58.17 7.14
CA TRP A 72 -26.46 -57.28 7.20
C TRP A 72 -26.90 -55.87 7.57
N THR A 73 -26.09 -55.14 8.32
CA THR A 73 -26.27 -53.72 8.58
C THR A 73 -25.04 -52.93 8.18
N VAL A 74 -25.28 -51.72 7.66
CA VAL A 74 -24.26 -50.76 7.28
C VAL A 74 -24.42 -49.54 8.16
N ALA A 75 -23.39 -49.19 8.92
CA ALA A 75 -23.32 -47.93 9.66
C ALA A 75 -22.10 -47.13 9.20
N GLN A 76 -22.18 -45.80 9.22
CA GLN A 76 -20.99 -44.97 9.02
C GLN A 76 -20.17 -44.97 10.32
N ARG A 77 -18.85 -45.18 10.22
CA ARG A 77 -17.94 -45.31 11.37
C ARG A 77 -17.61 -43.96 12.01
N VAL A 78 -17.61 -42.88 11.21
CA VAL A 78 -17.22 -41.52 11.62
C VAL A 78 -18.12 -40.48 10.93
N GLY A 79 -18.73 -39.57 11.68
CA GLY A 79 -19.52 -38.45 11.16
C GLY A 79 -20.89 -38.28 11.85
N ASN A 80 -21.70 -37.33 11.37
CA ASN A 80 -23.02 -37.04 11.96
C ASN A 80 -24.08 -38.15 11.74
N GLU A 81 -23.86 -39.08 10.80
CA GLU A 81 -24.68 -40.30 10.64
C GLU A 81 -24.10 -41.53 11.40
N ALA A 82 -23.09 -41.34 12.27
CA ALA A 82 -22.54 -42.44 13.05
C ALA A 82 -23.63 -43.12 13.90
N GLY A 83 -23.79 -44.43 13.71
CA GLY A 83 -24.83 -45.23 14.36
C GLY A 83 -26.17 -45.34 13.61
N GLN A 84 -26.37 -44.65 12.47
CA GLN A 84 -27.55 -44.88 11.61
C GLN A 84 -27.39 -46.16 10.77
N ALA A 85 -27.54 -47.31 11.43
CA ALA A 85 -27.43 -48.62 10.82
C ALA A 85 -28.60 -48.89 9.85
N LYS A 86 -28.31 -48.92 8.54
CA LYS A 86 -29.29 -49.30 7.51
C LYS A 86 -29.23 -50.81 7.29
N ARG A 87 -30.38 -51.48 7.36
CA ARG A 87 -30.51 -52.94 7.18
C ARG A 87 -30.53 -53.31 5.70
N ALA A 88 -29.85 -54.42 5.39
CA ALA A 88 -29.71 -55.00 4.06
C ALA A 88 -29.83 -56.53 4.14
N ASP A 89 -30.54 -57.14 3.20
CA ASP A 89 -30.83 -58.58 3.23
C ASP A 89 -29.70 -59.44 2.63
N SER A 90 -28.59 -58.81 2.24
CA SER A 90 -27.44 -59.46 1.60
C SER A 90 -26.18 -58.63 1.74
N ALA A 91 -25.02 -59.29 1.84
CA ALA A 91 -23.70 -58.64 1.90
C ALA A 91 -23.44 -57.71 0.69
N TYR A 92 -23.90 -58.08 -0.51
CA TYR A 92 -23.80 -57.20 -1.69
C TYR A 92 -24.76 -56.00 -1.62
N HIS A 93 -25.94 -56.18 -1.03
CA HIS A 93 -26.88 -55.08 -0.81
C HIS A 93 -26.30 -54.07 0.20
N ALA A 94 -25.68 -54.57 1.28
CA ALA A 94 -24.94 -53.76 2.23
C ALA A 94 -23.81 -52.96 1.55
N LEU A 95 -22.96 -53.63 0.76
CA LEU A 95 -21.87 -52.96 0.04
C LEU A 95 -22.37 -51.86 -0.92
N THR A 96 -23.39 -52.15 -1.74
CA THR A 96 -23.96 -51.14 -2.67
C THR A 96 -24.66 -49.99 -1.94
N GLN A 97 -25.18 -50.23 -0.73
CA GLN A 97 -25.76 -49.19 0.11
C GLN A 97 -24.70 -48.26 0.70
N ALA A 98 -23.55 -48.80 1.13
CA ALA A 98 -22.40 -48.01 1.57
C ALA A 98 -21.87 -47.11 0.44
N TYR A 99 -21.68 -47.65 -0.77
CA TYR A 99 -21.29 -46.86 -1.95
C TYR A 99 -22.29 -45.73 -2.28
N LYS A 100 -23.60 -45.99 -2.17
CA LYS A 100 -24.63 -44.94 -2.36
C LYS A 100 -24.57 -43.85 -1.29
N MET A 101 -24.27 -44.21 -0.04
CA MET A 101 -24.09 -43.24 1.04
C MET A 101 -22.85 -42.37 0.81
N GLU A 102 -21.72 -42.97 0.44
CA GLU A 102 -20.48 -42.23 0.16
C GLU A 102 -20.65 -41.32 -1.07
N GLN A 103 -21.30 -41.80 -2.12
CA GLN A 103 -21.64 -40.98 -3.29
C GLN A 103 -22.54 -39.79 -2.90
N SER A 104 -23.54 -40.00 -2.04
CA SER A 104 -24.39 -38.91 -1.54
C SER A 104 -23.60 -37.90 -0.70
N ARG A 105 -22.66 -38.38 0.14
CA ARG A 105 -21.78 -37.55 0.97
C ARG A 105 -20.88 -36.67 0.11
N LEU A 106 -20.19 -37.27 -0.87
CA LEU A 106 -19.30 -36.57 -1.80
C LEU A 106 -20.06 -35.59 -2.70
N ASN A 107 -21.27 -35.92 -3.14
CA ASN A 107 -22.12 -35.00 -3.89
C ASN A 107 -22.53 -33.78 -3.04
N ALA A 108 -22.92 -33.98 -1.79
CA ALA A 108 -23.27 -32.89 -0.87
C ALA A 108 -22.05 -31.99 -0.56
N GLU A 109 -20.88 -32.59 -0.31
CA GLU A 109 -19.62 -31.88 -0.10
C GLU A 109 -19.22 -31.07 -1.36
N THR A 110 -19.34 -31.66 -2.54
CA THR A 110 -19.10 -30.98 -3.82
C THR A 110 -20.07 -29.81 -4.04
N GLN A 111 -21.33 -29.96 -3.65
CA GLN A 111 -22.34 -28.92 -3.78
C GLN A 111 -22.10 -27.75 -2.79
N ASP A 112 -21.70 -28.03 -1.55
CA ASP A 112 -21.29 -26.99 -0.58
C ASP A 112 -20.06 -26.23 -1.07
N LEU A 113 -19.00 -26.93 -1.50
CA LEU A 113 -17.78 -26.32 -2.04
C LEU A 113 -18.06 -25.50 -3.31
N THR A 114 -18.95 -25.96 -4.19
CA THR A 114 -19.39 -25.21 -5.38
C THR A 114 -20.15 -23.94 -4.98
N SER A 115 -21.05 -24.03 -4.00
CA SER A 115 -21.82 -22.89 -3.49
C SER A 115 -20.90 -21.85 -2.85
N ARG A 116 -19.96 -22.26 -2.00
CA ARG A 116 -18.93 -21.39 -1.42
C ARG A 116 -18.06 -20.73 -2.49
N ARG A 117 -17.63 -21.48 -3.51
CA ARG A 117 -16.88 -20.91 -4.65
C ARG A 117 -17.71 -19.85 -5.37
N GLN A 118 -19.00 -20.05 -5.57
CA GLN A 118 -19.87 -19.08 -6.22
C GLN A 118 -20.06 -17.80 -5.38
N ILE A 119 -20.12 -17.92 -4.05
CA ILE A 119 -20.16 -16.77 -3.12
C ILE A 119 -18.85 -15.99 -3.14
N LEU A 120 -17.69 -16.66 -3.20
CA LEU A 120 -16.38 -16.00 -3.20
C LEU A 120 -15.99 -15.39 -4.55
N VAL A 121 -16.25 -16.10 -5.64
CA VAL A 121 -15.71 -15.82 -7.00
C VAL A 121 -16.78 -15.28 -7.97
N GLY A 122 -18.05 -15.23 -7.56
CA GLY A 122 -19.12 -14.64 -8.37
C GLY A 122 -18.89 -13.15 -8.68
N GLU A 123 -19.64 -12.61 -9.64
CA GLU A 123 -19.54 -11.20 -10.08
C GLU A 123 -19.84 -10.19 -8.95
N ASN A 124 -20.67 -10.60 -7.99
CA ASN A 124 -20.95 -9.89 -6.73
C ASN A 124 -20.35 -10.60 -5.50
N GLY A 125 -19.37 -11.49 -5.72
CA GLY A 125 -18.69 -12.21 -4.65
C GLY A 125 -17.67 -11.35 -3.91
N GLU A 126 -17.28 -11.80 -2.73
CA GLU A 126 -16.41 -11.05 -1.80
C GLU A 126 -15.10 -10.59 -2.45
N ILE A 127 -14.51 -11.40 -3.34
CA ILE A 127 -13.28 -11.05 -4.04
C ILE A 127 -13.52 -9.87 -5.01
N ALA A 128 -14.65 -9.85 -5.71
CA ALA A 128 -15.00 -8.80 -6.67
C ALA A 128 -15.34 -7.48 -5.97
N THR A 129 -16.01 -7.52 -4.81
CA THR A 129 -16.29 -6.32 -4.00
C THR A 129 -15.02 -5.75 -3.39
N VAL A 130 -14.20 -6.58 -2.74
CA VAL A 130 -12.92 -6.14 -2.14
C VAL A 130 -11.97 -5.58 -3.19
N THR A 131 -11.88 -6.20 -4.38
CA THR A 131 -11.05 -5.67 -5.48
C THR A 131 -11.54 -4.28 -5.94
N ARG A 132 -12.86 -4.07 -6.00
CA ARG A 132 -13.45 -2.77 -6.37
C ARG A 132 -13.18 -1.70 -5.31
N GLU A 133 -13.32 -2.04 -4.03
CA GLU A 133 -13.01 -1.15 -2.90
C GLU A 133 -11.52 -0.79 -2.88
N GLN A 134 -10.62 -1.76 -3.03
CA GLN A 134 -9.17 -1.51 -3.12
C GLN A 134 -8.80 -0.57 -4.28
N LEU A 135 -9.45 -0.67 -5.44
CA LEU A 135 -9.21 0.24 -6.56
C LEU A 135 -9.67 1.68 -6.24
N LEU A 136 -10.78 1.85 -5.53
CA LEU A 136 -11.26 3.15 -5.08
C LEU A 136 -10.33 3.76 -4.01
N ASP A 137 -9.87 2.95 -3.05
CA ASP A 137 -8.93 3.37 -2.01
C ASP A 137 -7.58 3.77 -2.59
N VAL A 138 -7.03 2.99 -3.53
CA VAL A 138 -5.79 3.33 -4.24
C VAL A 138 -5.95 4.64 -5.03
N ALA A 139 -7.09 4.87 -5.68
CA ALA A 139 -7.37 6.13 -6.36
C ALA A 139 -7.48 7.32 -5.39
N ALA A 140 -8.14 7.14 -4.25
CA ALA A 140 -8.28 8.17 -3.21
C ALA A 140 -6.93 8.51 -2.55
N VAL A 141 -6.12 7.50 -2.22
CA VAL A 141 -4.75 7.67 -1.70
C VAL A 141 -3.88 8.39 -2.71
N LYS A 142 -3.95 8.03 -4.00
CA LYS A 142 -3.21 8.73 -5.06
C LYS A 142 -3.61 10.20 -5.15
N ALA A 143 -4.92 10.51 -5.22
CA ALA A 143 -5.40 11.89 -5.25
C ALA A 143 -4.95 12.69 -4.02
N ARG A 144 -4.87 12.06 -2.84
CA ARG A 144 -4.35 12.69 -1.63
C ARG A 144 -2.84 12.93 -1.68
N ILE A 145 -2.06 12.02 -2.27
CA ILE A 145 -0.62 12.21 -2.50
C ILE A 145 -0.39 13.36 -3.48
N ASP A 146 -1.10 13.39 -4.60
CA ASP A 146 -0.97 14.45 -5.62
C ASP A 146 -1.27 15.85 -5.02
N GLY A 147 -2.33 15.96 -4.20
CA GLY A 147 -2.63 17.18 -3.45
C GLY A 147 -1.57 17.58 -2.42
N LEU A 148 -1.01 16.61 -1.67
CA LEU A 148 0.08 16.87 -0.71
C LEU A 148 1.37 17.30 -1.42
N VAL A 149 1.68 16.77 -2.59
CA VAL A 149 2.83 17.20 -3.41
C VAL A 149 2.65 18.64 -3.88
N GLN A 150 1.43 19.02 -4.31
CA GLN A 150 1.12 20.39 -4.68
C GLN A 150 1.23 21.35 -3.48
N ASP A 151 0.69 20.99 -2.31
CA ASP A 151 0.81 21.77 -1.06
C ASP A 151 2.27 21.98 -0.64
N VAL A 152 3.11 20.94 -0.76
CA VAL A 152 4.55 21.03 -0.44
C VAL A 152 5.28 21.93 -1.44
N ALA A 153 5.00 21.80 -2.74
CA ALA A 153 5.59 22.66 -3.76
C ALA A 153 5.22 24.14 -3.55
N GLN A 154 3.95 24.43 -3.23
CA GLN A 154 3.51 25.79 -2.92
C GLN A 154 4.19 26.33 -1.65
N LYS A 155 4.26 25.54 -0.57
CA LYS A 155 4.97 25.95 0.66
C LYS A 155 6.46 26.17 0.43
N GLN A 156 7.08 25.41 -0.46
CA GLN A 156 8.49 25.60 -0.81
C GLN A 156 8.72 26.90 -1.60
N ALA A 157 7.81 27.27 -2.50
CA ALA A 157 7.82 28.57 -3.16
C ALA A 157 7.61 29.71 -2.15
N ASP A 158 6.56 29.64 -1.32
CA ASP A 158 6.28 30.62 -0.26
C ASP A 158 7.48 30.84 0.69
N LEU A 159 8.19 29.76 1.05
CA LEU A 159 9.38 29.83 1.90
C LEU A 159 10.58 30.46 1.19
N LYS A 160 10.74 30.21 -0.12
CA LYS A 160 11.79 30.83 -0.92
C LYS A 160 11.56 32.34 -1.04
N ASP A 161 10.36 32.76 -1.40
CA ASP A 161 9.98 34.18 -1.54
C ASP A 161 10.10 34.92 -0.19
N LYS A 162 9.72 34.27 0.92
CA LYS A 162 9.95 34.78 2.28
C LYS A 162 11.42 34.88 2.66
N SER A 163 12.26 33.95 2.21
CA SER A 163 13.71 34.00 2.44
C SER A 163 14.35 35.16 1.67
N GLU A 164 13.99 35.35 0.40
CA GLU A 164 14.48 36.45 -0.44
C GLU A 164 14.05 37.81 0.12
N THR A 165 12.76 37.98 0.48
CA THR A 165 12.26 39.22 1.10
C THR A 165 12.87 39.51 2.48
N LEU A 166 13.21 38.48 3.27
CA LEU A 166 13.96 38.65 4.51
C LEU A 166 15.40 39.11 4.26
N GLN A 167 16.10 38.53 3.28
CA GLN A 167 17.46 38.96 2.90
C GLN A 167 17.48 40.41 2.41
N ASP A 168 16.52 40.81 1.57
CA ASP A 168 16.30 42.20 1.14
C ASP A 168 15.99 43.16 2.30
N THR A 169 15.25 42.70 3.30
CA THR A 169 14.93 43.51 4.48
C THR A 169 16.16 43.68 5.37
N ILE A 170 16.96 42.63 5.54
CA ILE A 170 18.22 42.66 6.28
C ILE A 170 19.22 43.60 5.60
N SER A 171 19.42 43.49 4.28
CA SER A 171 20.36 44.34 3.54
C SER A 171 19.98 45.82 3.67
N ARG A 172 18.73 46.18 3.40
CA ARG A 172 18.19 47.55 3.58
C ARG A 172 18.29 48.06 5.03
N SER A 173 18.14 47.17 6.01
CA SER A 173 18.31 47.52 7.43
C SER A 173 19.78 47.85 7.76
N THR A 174 20.72 47.03 7.26
CA THR A 174 22.17 47.28 7.45
C THR A 174 22.62 48.55 6.74
N GLU A 175 22.15 48.82 5.52
CA GLU A 175 22.44 50.03 4.76
C GLU A 175 21.98 51.29 5.52
N LYS A 176 20.72 51.32 5.98
CA LYS A 176 20.20 52.43 6.81
C LYS A 176 20.96 52.61 8.13
N SER A 177 21.44 51.53 8.74
CA SER A 177 22.26 51.60 9.95
C SER A 177 23.62 52.26 9.68
N ILE A 178 24.25 51.92 8.55
CA ILE A 178 25.51 52.53 8.09
C ILE A 178 25.29 54.01 7.72
N GLU A 179 24.24 54.34 6.98
CA GLU A 179 23.87 55.72 6.62
C GLU A 179 23.60 56.57 7.87
N THR A 180 22.85 56.04 8.84
CA THR A 180 22.59 56.71 10.13
C THR A 180 23.88 56.94 10.90
N SER A 181 24.81 55.98 10.86
CA SER A 181 26.12 56.10 11.54
C SER A 181 26.99 57.18 10.90
N ARG A 182 27.07 57.22 9.57
CA ARG A 182 27.77 58.29 8.81
C ARG A 182 27.16 59.66 9.09
N THR A 183 25.84 59.77 9.06
CA THR A 183 25.12 61.02 9.35
C THR A 183 25.42 61.53 10.77
N ARG A 184 25.52 60.62 11.76
CA ARG A 184 25.92 60.99 13.13
C ARG A 184 27.37 61.47 13.20
N GLU A 185 28.29 60.81 12.48
CA GLU A 185 29.70 61.21 12.40
C GLU A 185 29.86 62.59 11.74
N ASP A 186 29.18 62.84 10.61
CA ASP A 186 29.17 64.15 9.95
C ASP A 186 28.59 65.25 10.85
N VAL A 187 27.50 64.98 11.57
CA VAL A 187 26.94 65.94 12.54
C VAL A 187 27.91 66.24 13.67
N LEU A 188 28.62 65.24 14.21
CA LEU A 188 29.65 65.45 15.23
C LEU A 188 30.85 66.24 14.69
N ARG A 189 31.29 65.97 13.46
CA ARG A 189 32.36 66.74 12.80
C ARG A 189 31.97 68.20 12.62
N LEU A 190 30.78 68.46 12.06
CA LEU A 190 30.24 69.81 11.87
C LEU A 190 30.05 70.56 13.20
N GLN A 191 29.68 69.87 14.28
CA GLN A 191 29.63 70.47 15.63
C GLN A 191 31.04 70.85 16.14
N GLY A 192 32.05 70.04 15.85
CA GLY A 192 33.47 70.36 16.10
C GLY A 192 33.90 71.63 15.35
N GLU A 193 33.77 71.63 14.03
CA GLU A 193 34.09 72.76 13.14
C GLU A 193 33.38 74.06 13.60
N LEU A 194 32.10 73.97 13.99
CA LEU A 194 31.31 75.11 14.49
C LEU A 194 31.82 75.63 15.85
N ASN A 195 32.32 74.77 16.73
CA ASN A 195 32.89 75.17 18.01
C ASN A 195 34.29 75.79 17.86
N GLU A 196 35.09 75.32 16.90
CA GLU A 196 36.34 75.95 16.49
C GLU A 196 36.08 77.36 15.93
N LEU A 197 35.17 77.50 14.96
CA LEU A 197 34.76 78.80 14.39
C LEU A 197 34.22 79.78 15.45
N ARG A 198 33.50 79.29 16.47
CA ARG A 198 33.07 80.10 17.63
C ARG A 198 34.26 80.59 18.46
N THR A 199 35.25 79.72 18.67
CA THR A 199 36.48 80.03 19.41
C THR A 199 37.33 81.05 18.66
N ASP A 200 37.51 80.88 17.36
CA ASP A 200 38.27 81.82 16.54
C ASP A 200 37.56 83.17 16.37
N ARG A 201 36.24 83.18 16.23
CA ARG A 201 35.45 84.44 16.30
C ARG A 201 35.63 85.16 17.63
N TYR A 202 35.79 84.43 18.74
CA TYR A 202 36.08 85.04 20.05
C TYR A 202 37.50 85.62 20.11
N ARG A 203 38.52 84.86 19.65
CA ARG A 203 39.92 85.34 19.51
C ARG A 203 40.02 86.60 18.63
N LEU A 204 39.35 86.61 17.48
CA LEU A 204 39.31 87.76 16.57
C LEU A 204 38.68 89.00 17.21
N ARG A 205 37.61 88.84 18.01
CA ARG A 205 37.02 89.95 18.78
C ARG A 205 37.99 90.51 19.83
N GLN A 206 38.72 89.64 20.54
CA GLN A 206 39.75 90.08 21.50
C GLN A 206 40.88 90.85 20.80
N LEU A 207 41.36 90.34 19.66
CA LEU A 207 42.36 91.03 18.84
C LEU A 207 41.85 92.39 18.33
N GLN A 208 40.59 92.46 17.89
CA GLN A 208 39.96 93.72 17.45
C GLN A 208 39.86 94.74 18.59
N GLN A 209 39.50 94.31 19.81
CA GLN A 209 39.49 95.18 20.99
C GLN A 209 40.90 95.70 21.32
N LEU A 210 41.91 94.82 21.32
CA LEU A 210 43.30 95.16 21.61
C LEU A 210 43.91 96.09 20.55
N LEU A 211 43.58 95.90 19.27
CA LEU A 211 43.97 96.80 18.18
C LEU A 211 43.28 98.16 18.30
N THR A 212 42.00 98.21 18.65
CA THR A 212 41.26 99.46 18.89
C THR A 212 41.87 100.25 20.05
N ASP A 213 42.17 99.60 21.18
CA ASP A 213 42.83 100.22 22.33
C ASP A 213 44.23 100.77 21.99
N ARG A 214 45.04 99.99 21.27
CA ARG A 214 46.34 100.48 20.74
C ARG A 214 46.18 101.68 19.80
N LEU A 215 45.17 101.69 18.94
CA LEU A 215 44.90 102.78 18.01
C LEU A 215 44.51 104.06 18.77
N VAL A 216 43.60 103.96 19.75
CA VAL A 216 43.23 105.09 20.63
C VAL A 216 44.45 105.61 21.39
N ARG A 217 45.30 104.73 21.93
CA ARG A 217 46.54 105.11 22.62
C ARG A 217 47.52 105.83 21.69
N LEU A 218 47.67 105.37 20.44
CA LEU A 218 48.51 106.04 19.44
C LEU A 218 47.92 107.39 19.00
N GLN A 219 46.60 107.53 18.92
CA GLN A 219 45.93 108.81 18.64
C GLN A 219 46.19 109.81 19.78
N LEU A 220 46.02 109.41 21.04
CA LEU A 220 46.33 110.24 22.20
C LEU A 220 47.82 110.65 22.26
N GLN A 221 48.74 109.73 21.93
CA GLN A 221 50.16 110.05 21.84
C GLN A 221 50.47 111.06 20.72
N ASN A 222 49.86 110.91 19.54
CA ASN A 222 50.01 111.87 18.45
C ASN A 222 49.41 113.25 18.80
N GLN A 223 48.25 113.27 19.48
CA GLN A 223 47.65 114.51 19.99
C GLN A 223 48.61 115.22 20.96
N ALA A 224 49.08 114.54 22.00
CA ALA A 224 50.02 115.10 22.97
C ALA A 224 51.37 115.54 22.34
N LEU A 225 51.85 114.85 21.30
CA LEU A 225 53.02 115.27 20.53
C LEU A 225 52.73 116.50 19.67
N SER A 226 51.54 116.61 19.08
CA SER A 226 51.13 117.79 18.31
C SER A 226 50.92 119.02 19.21
N GLU A 227 50.36 118.85 20.40
CA GLU A 227 50.24 119.89 21.43
C GLU A 227 51.62 120.38 21.87
N ARG A 228 52.56 119.48 22.16
CA ARG A 228 53.95 119.84 22.47
C ARG A 228 54.66 120.53 21.31
N LEU A 229 54.40 120.15 20.06
CA LEU A 229 54.96 120.84 18.90
C LEU A 229 54.42 122.27 18.76
N VAL A 230 53.12 122.48 19.04
CA VAL A 230 52.52 123.83 19.10
C VAL A 230 53.11 124.64 20.25
N GLU A 231 53.32 124.03 21.43
CA GLU A 231 53.94 124.67 22.58
C GLU A 231 55.40 125.06 22.31
N PHE A 232 56.21 124.19 21.69
CA PHE A 232 57.56 124.54 21.22
C PHE A 232 57.54 125.68 20.19
N GLN A 233 56.65 125.64 19.20
CA GLN A 233 56.49 126.72 18.21
C GLN A 233 55.98 128.04 18.80
N ALA A 234 55.33 128.01 19.97
CA ALA A 234 54.95 129.20 20.73
C ALA A 234 56.10 129.71 21.61
N GLY A 235 56.88 128.82 22.22
CA GLY A 235 58.08 129.15 23.00
C GLY A 235 59.19 129.77 22.16
N ASP A 236 59.44 129.23 20.97
CA ASP A 236 60.44 129.72 20.00
C ASP A 236 60.12 131.16 19.51
N ARG A 237 58.85 131.59 19.62
CA ARG A 237 58.46 132.99 19.38
C ARG A 237 58.77 133.92 20.56
N SER A 238 58.77 133.40 21.80
CA SER A 238 59.01 134.23 22.99
C SER A 238 60.49 134.59 23.18
N GLU A 239 61.43 133.72 22.78
CA GLU A 239 62.87 134.03 22.82
C GLU A 239 63.27 135.12 21.81
N THR A 240 62.53 135.29 20.70
CA THR A 240 62.76 136.40 19.75
C THR A 240 62.30 137.77 20.26
N THR A 241 61.69 137.85 21.44
CA THR A 241 61.23 139.10 22.08
C THR A 241 61.95 139.40 23.41
N GLY A 242 63.13 138.81 23.62
CA GLY A 242 63.97 139.00 24.81
C GLY A 242 65.27 139.78 24.55
N ASN A 243 65.19 141.03 24.09
CA ASN A 243 66.30 142.00 24.08
C ASN A 243 65.77 143.44 23.97
#